data_AF-A0A850TR01-F1
#
_entry.id   AF-A0A850TR01-F1
#
_cell.length_a   1.000
_cell.length_b   1.000
_cell.length_c   1.000
_cell.angle_alpha   90.00
_cell.angle_beta   90.00
_cell.angle_gamma   90.00
#
_symmetry.space_group_name_H-M   'P 1'
#
loop_
_entity.id
_entity.type
_entity.pdbx_description
1 polymer ?
#
loop_
_entity_poly.entity_id
_entity_poly.type
_entity_poly.pdbx_seq_one_letter_code
_entity_poly.pdbx_strand_id
1 'polypeptide(L)'
;DPDSGDNGLLLYSLVNTQTTEFDIDKNTGQIFTVSVAEKAGTFYLEVQAADQGTRQLTARTTVNVMVDSSSSNNIVVVVLSQKINVVERNIAEVKRVLEDKLAWNVYIVEVYSNEFERKARSSTDVTYVKIIAFDEANQEVSAEDVKRSV
;
A
#
# COMPACT_ATOMS: atom_id res chain seq x y z
N ASP A 1 -5.26 -26.23 -14.10
CA ASP A 1 -4.95 -25.57 -12.82
C ASP A 1 -6.05 -25.93 -11.84
N PRO A 2 -5.81 -26.19 -10.53
CA PRO A 2 -6.88 -26.52 -9.58
C PRO A 2 -7.99 -25.45 -9.50
N ASP A 3 -7.71 -24.24 -9.99
CA ASP A 3 -8.62 -23.10 -9.97
C ASP A 3 -9.22 -22.76 -11.36
N SER A 4 -9.18 -23.69 -12.31
CA SER A 4 -9.81 -23.48 -13.63
C SER A 4 -11.33 -23.69 -13.56
N GLY A 5 -12.12 -22.63 -13.76
CA GLY A 5 -13.59 -22.65 -13.79
C GLY A 5 -14.22 -21.63 -12.83
N ASP A 6 -15.53 -21.71 -12.58
CA ASP A 6 -16.25 -20.81 -11.67
C ASP A 6 -15.70 -20.85 -10.22
N ASN A 7 -15.01 -21.93 -9.83
CA ASN A 7 -14.31 -22.05 -8.55
C ASN A 7 -13.05 -21.18 -8.43
N GLY A 8 -12.53 -20.64 -9.54
CA GLY A 8 -11.43 -19.66 -9.54
C GLY A 8 -11.91 -18.21 -9.44
N LEU A 9 -13.22 -17.96 -9.55
CA LEU A 9 -13.81 -16.63 -9.45
C LEU A 9 -14.23 -16.35 -8.01
N LEU A 10 -13.42 -15.56 -7.30
CA LEU A 10 -13.72 -15.13 -5.94
C LEU A 10 -14.52 -13.83 -5.94
N LEU A 11 -15.50 -13.75 -5.04
CA LEU A 11 -16.18 -12.52 -4.67
C LEU A 11 -15.69 -12.03 -3.31
N TYR A 12 -15.33 -10.76 -3.25
CA TYR A 12 -14.80 -10.11 -2.06
C TYR A 12 -15.86 -9.22 -1.41
N SER A 13 -15.87 -9.17 -0.08
CA SER A 13 -16.74 -8.27 0.69
C SER A 13 -16.13 -7.88 2.02
N LEU A 14 -16.55 -6.71 2.54
CA LEU A 14 -16.31 -6.32 3.93
C LEU A 14 -17.43 -6.90 4.79
N VAL A 15 -17.09 -7.74 5.77
CA VAL A 15 -18.05 -8.44 6.64
C VAL A 15 -18.55 -7.55 7.75
N ASN A 16 -17.70 -6.65 8.23
CA ASN A 16 -17.99 -5.80 9.38
C ASN A 16 -18.26 -4.36 8.90
N THR A 17 -19.54 -4.00 8.81
CA THR A 17 -20.03 -2.69 8.32
C THR A 17 -19.94 -1.56 9.36
N GLN A 18 -19.07 -1.69 10.37
CA GLN A 18 -18.91 -0.65 11.40
C GLN A 18 -18.27 0.63 10.86
N THR A 19 -17.73 0.58 9.65
CA THR A 19 -17.02 1.69 9.02
C THR A 19 -17.64 1.99 7.66
N THR A 20 -18.13 3.22 7.46
CA THR A 20 -18.54 3.73 6.13
C THR A 20 -17.37 4.36 5.36
N GLU A 21 -16.18 4.29 5.96
CA GLU A 21 -14.97 4.96 5.49
C GLU A 21 -14.30 4.23 4.33
N PHE A 22 -14.56 2.92 4.20
CA PHE A 22 -13.90 2.02 3.25
C PHE A 22 -14.93 1.14 2.54
N ASP A 23 -14.60 0.77 1.32
CA ASP A 23 -15.37 -0.18 0.52
C ASP A 23 -14.41 -1.03 -0.32
N ILE A 24 -14.92 -2.12 -0.92
CA ILE A 24 -14.13 -3.12 -1.63
C ILE A 24 -14.75 -3.47 -2.97
N ASP A 25 -13.93 -3.50 -4.03
CA ASP A 25 -14.39 -4.02 -5.32
C ASP A 25 -14.58 -5.53 -5.20
N LYS A 26 -15.82 -5.97 -5.38
CA LYS A 26 -16.21 -7.36 -5.20
C LYS A 26 -15.47 -8.35 -6.12
N ASN A 27 -14.92 -7.92 -7.26
CA ASN A 27 -14.30 -8.81 -8.23
C ASN A 27 -12.77 -8.81 -8.11
N THR A 28 -12.18 -7.68 -7.71
CA THR A 28 -10.71 -7.56 -7.62
C THR A 28 -10.18 -7.64 -6.19
N GLY A 29 -11.04 -7.44 -5.19
CA GLY A 29 -10.64 -7.34 -3.79
C GLY A 29 -9.93 -6.02 -3.44
N GLN A 30 -9.91 -5.06 -4.36
CA GLN A 30 -9.29 -3.76 -4.12
C GLN A 30 -10.11 -2.97 -3.10
N ILE A 31 -9.50 -2.63 -1.97
CA ILE A 31 -10.09 -1.76 -0.94
C ILE A 31 -9.81 -0.31 -1.32
N PHE A 32 -10.83 0.54 -1.22
CA PHE A 32 -10.72 1.97 -1.49
C PHE A 32 -11.35 2.78 -0.37
N THR A 33 -10.83 3.98 -0.19
CA THR A 33 -11.35 4.94 0.78
C THR A 33 -12.57 5.65 0.20
N VAL A 34 -13.67 5.64 0.93
CA VAL A 34 -14.91 6.36 0.60
C VAL A 34 -14.89 7.76 1.21
N SER A 35 -14.63 7.85 2.52
CA SER A 35 -14.46 9.12 3.23
C SER A 35 -13.78 8.89 4.57
N VAL A 36 -12.61 9.49 4.78
CA VAL A 36 -11.88 9.49 6.07
C VAL A 36 -11.60 10.91 6.56
N ALA A 37 -12.27 11.91 5.98
CA ALA A 37 -12.07 13.30 6.38
C ALA A 37 -12.35 13.42 7.89
N GLU A 38 -11.36 13.94 8.63
CA GLU A 38 -11.38 14.12 10.09
C GLU A 38 -11.28 12.85 10.94
N LYS A 39 -11.02 11.68 10.34
CA LYS A 39 -10.76 10.45 11.10
C LYS A 39 -9.26 10.14 11.14
N ALA A 40 -8.78 9.79 12.33
CA ALA A 40 -7.43 9.31 12.59
C ALA A 40 -7.49 8.00 13.38
N GLY A 41 -6.49 7.16 13.20
CA GLY A 41 -6.32 5.91 13.94
C GLY A 41 -6.44 4.66 13.08
N THR A 42 -6.49 3.51 13.76
CA THR A 42 -6.46 2.20 13.13
C THR A 42 -7.87 1.62 12.98
N PHE A 43 -8.22 1.26 11.75
CA PHE A 43 -9.43 0.56 11.38
C PHE A 43 -9.10 -0.90 11.10
N TYR A 44 -9.92 -1.81 11.62
CA TYR A 44 -9.77 -3.25 11.42
C TYR A 44 -10.89 -3.74 10.49
N LEU A 45 -10.56 -3.95 9.22
CA LEU A 45 -11.51 -4.38 8.20
C LEU A 45 -11.50 -5.90 8.10
N GLU A 46 -12.62 -6.55 8.42
CA GLU A 46 -12.78 -7.98 8.19
C GLU A 46 -13.19 -8.21 6.72
N VAL A 47 -12.28 -8.80 5.94
CA VAL A 47 -12.48 -9.11 4.51
C VAL A 47 -12.84 -10.58 4.36
N GLN A 48 -13.86 -10.87 3.55
CA GLN A 48 -14.24 -12.22 3.15
C GLN A 48 -14.01 -12.42 1.66
N ALA A 49 -13.50 -13.59 1.29
CA ALA A 49 -13.53 -14.13 -0.07
C ALA A 49 -14.50 -15.32 -0.11
N ALA A 50 -15.34 -15.37 -1.14
CA ALA A 50 -16.28 -16.47 -1.38
C ALA A 50 -16.13 -17.00 -2.81
N ASP A 51 -16.06 -18.31 -2.98
CA ASP A 51 -16.14 -18.91 -4.32
C ASP A 51 -17.57 -18.88 -4.88
N GLN A 52 -17.72 -19.19 -6.16
CA GLN A 52 -19.04 -19.24 -6.83
C GLN A 52 -19.58 -20.68 -6.99
N GLY A 53 -19.11 -21.61 -6.16
CA GLY A 53 -19.62 -22.98 -6.17
C GLY A 53 -21.09 -23.06 -5.72
N THR A 54 -21.80 -24.13 -6.12
CA THR A 54 -23.18 -24.39 -5.67
C THR A 54 -23.30 -24.52 -4.15
N ARG A 55 -22.21 -24.93 -3.50
CA ARG A 55 -21.99 -24.82 -2.05
C ARG A 55 -20.82 -23.88 -1.84
N GLN A 56 -21.11 -22.61 -1.58
CA GLN A 56 -20.08 -21.58 -1.43
C GLN A 56 -19.15 -21.89 -0.26
N LEU A 57 -17.84 -21.90 -0.53
CA LEU A 57 -16.82 -21.87 0.53
C LEU A 57 -16.37 -20.44 0.76
N THR A 58 -16.10 -20.09 2.02
CA THR A 58 -15.65 -18.75 2.39
C THR A 58 -14.39 -18.80 3.26
N ALA A 59 -13.56 -17.78 3.09
CA ALA A 59 -12.38 -17.53 3.91
C ALA A 59 -12.38 -16.06 4.35
N ARG A 60 -11.83 -15.78 5.54
CA ARG A 60 -11.79 -14.43 6.10
C ARG A 60 -10.40 -14.05 6.59
N THR A 61 -10.10 -12.76 6.53
CA THR A 61 -8.87 -12.18 7.08
C THR A 61 -9.14 -10.76 7.59
N THR A 62 -8.25 -10.23 8.41
CA THR A 62 -8.32 -8.85 8.90
C THR A 62 -7.27 -8.00 8.20
N VAL A 63 -7.72 -6.89 7.60
CA VAL A 63 -6.86 -5.84 7.04
C VAL A 63 -6.83 -4.66 8.01
N ASN A 64 -5.62 -4.29 8.44
CA ASN A 64 -5.41 -3.15 9.31
C ASN A 64 -5.15 -1.92 8.47
N VAL A 65 -6.03 -0.92 8.53
CA VAL A 65 -5.87 0.36 7.84
C VAL A 65 -5.59 1.45 8.86
N MET A 66 -4.41 2.05 8.80
CA MET A 66 -4.04 3.17 9.64
C MET A 66 -4.23 4.47 8.87
N VAL A 67 -5.12 5.34 9.35
CA VAL A 67 -5.30 6.68 8.82
C VAL A 67 -4.55 7.64 9.73
N ASP A 68 -3.48 8.23 9.20
CA ASP A 68 -2.78 9.30 9.89
C ASP A 68 -3.42 10.66 9.52
N SER A 69 -3.85 11.41 10.53
CA SER A 69 -4.33 12.79 10.37
C SER A 69 -3.19 13.81 10.28
N SER A 70 -1.96 13.39 10.57
CA SER A 70 -0.80 14.26 10.46
C SER A 70 -0.52 14.54 8.99
N SER A 71 -0.35 15.82 8.64
CA SER A 71 0.32 16.19 7.39
C SER A 71 1.79 15.81 7.57
N SER A 72 2.13 14.54 7.43
CA SER A 72 3.36 13.96 7.98
C SER A 72 4.61 14.70 7.50
N ASN A 73 5.20 15.50 8.39
CA ASN A 73 6.51 16.13 8.18
C ASN A 73 7.64 15.09 8.13
N ASN A 74 7.33 13.83 8.46
CA ASN A 74 8.28 12.72 8.54
C ASN A 74 8.45 11.95 7.22
N ILE A 75 7.86 12.43 6.13
CA ILE A 75 8.10 11.86 4.79
C ILE A 75 9.58 12.01 4.41
N VAL A 76 10.20 10.91 4.02
CA VAL A 76 11.55 10.87 3.43
C VAL A 76 11.47 10.52 1.95
N VAL A 77 12.24 11.23 1.13
CA VAL A 77 12.34 10.96 -0.30
C VAL A 77 13.60 10.15 -0.57
N VAL A 78 13.43 8.93 -1.06
CA VAL A 78 14.51 8.07 -1.57
C VAL A 78 14.63 8.28 -3.07
N VAL A 79 15.86 8.46 -3.55
CA VAL A 79 16.15 8.65 -4.98
C VAL A 79 16.80 7.39 -5.53
N LEU A 80 16.15 6.77 -6.50
CA LEU A 80 16.67 5.58 -7.17
C LEU A 80 17.12 5.95 -8.57
N SER A 81 18.35 5.58 -8.93
CA SER A 81 18.88 5.72 -10.30
C SER A 81 18.34 4.62 -11.23
N GLN A 82 17.02 4.46 -11.26
CA GLN A 82 16.30 3.52 -12.11
C GLN A 82 15.03 4.17 -12.66
N LYS A 83 14.54 3.67 -13.80
CA LYS A 83 13.28 4.13 -14.41
C LYS A 83 12.07 3.72 -13.58
N ILE A 84 11.05 4.57 -13.58
CA ILE A 84 9.85 4.39 -12.75
C ILE A 84 9.16 3.04 -13.01
N ASN A 85 9.06 2.62 -14.27
CA ASN A 85 8.46 1.34 -14.63
C ASN A 85 9.25 0.13 -14.11
N VAL A 86 10.57 0.26 -13.91
CA VAL A 86 11.39 -0.78 -13.28
C VAL A 86 11.16 -0.78 -11.77
N VAL A 87 11.10 0.39 -11.15
CA VAL A 87 10.84 0.55 -9.71
C VAL A 87 9.45 0.02 -9.35
N GLU A 88 8.40 0.40 -10.09
CA GLU A 88 7.02 -0.05 -9.86
C GLU A 88 6.87 -1.57 -9.98
N ARG A 89 7.50 -2.18 -10.98
CA ARG A 89 7.48 -3.65 -11.16
C ARG A 89 8.19 -4.40 -10.03
N ASN A 90 9.12 -3.74 -9.34
CA ASN A 90 9.91 -4.33 -8.26
C ASN A 90 9.61 -3.67 -6.92
N ILE A 91 8.43 -3.04 -6.75
CA ILE A 91 8.14 -2.21 -5.59
C ILE A 91 8.19 -2.99 -4.27
N ALA A 92 7.82 -4.27 -4.31
CA ALA A 92 7.92 -5.17 -3.16
C ALA A 92 9.38 -5.42 -2.74
N GLU A 93 10.29 -5.56 -3.70
CA GLU A 93 11.72 -5.72 -3.43
C GLU A 93 12.34 -4.41 -2.94
N VAL A 94 11.95 -3.27 -3.53
CA VAL A 94 12.36 -1.94 -3.06
C VAL A 94 11.95 -1.74 -1.60
N LYS A 95 10.70 -2.05 -1.25
CA LYS A 95 10.20 -2.03 0.13
C LYS A 95 11.05 -2.93 1.03
N ARG A 96 11.25 -4.20 0.65
CA ARG A 96 12.01 -5.18 1.43
C ARG A 96 13.44 -4.71 1.72
N VAL A 97 14.13 -4.16 0.72
CA VAL A 97 15.49 -3.63 0.89
C VAL A 97 15.51 -2.41 1.81
N LEU A 98 14.53 -1.52 1.71
CA LEU A 98 14.44 -0.37 2.61
C LEU A 98 14.20 -0.80 4.06
N GLU A 99 13.32 -1.78 4.29
CA GLU A 99 13.06 -2.32 5.63
C GLU A 99 14.30 -3.01 6.22
N ASP A 100 15.03 -3.79 5.42
CA ASP A 100 16.32 -4.41 5.81
C ASP A 100 17.37 -3.36 6.19
N LYS A 101 17.47 -2.26 5.42
CA LYS A 101 18.45 -1.20 5.66
C LYS A 101 18.11 -0.33 6.85
N LEU A 102 16.84 0.01 7.02
CA LEU A 102 16.38 0.92 8.06
C LEU A 102 16.09 0.21 9.39
N ALA A 103 15.93 -1.12 9.37
CA ALA A 103 15.46 -1.92 10.51
C ALA A 103 14.08 -1.47 11.05
N TRP A 104 13.25 -0.88 10.17
CA TRP A 104 11.91 -0.37 10.47
C TRP A 104 10.93 -0.82 9.40
N ASN A 105 9.64 -0.85 9.74
CA ASN A 105 8.57 -1.06 8.78
C ASN A 105 8.47 0.16 7.86
N VAL A 106 8.36 -0.05 6.55
CA VAL A 106 8.35 1.05 5.56
C VAL A 106 7.07 1.05 4.76
N TYR A 107 6.35 2.18 4.76
CA TYR A 107 5.23 2.41 3.87
C TYR A 107 5.67 3.33 2.73
N ILE A 108 5.48 2.84 1.51
CA ILE A 108 5.69 3.64 0.30
C ILE A 108 4.41 4.43 0.05
N VAL A 109 4.53 5.75 0.16
CA VAL A 109 3.41 6.70 0.02
C VAL A 109 3.20 7.05 -1.45
N GLU A 110 4.29 7.30 -2.17
CA GLU A 110 4.23 7.76 -3.55
C GLU A 110 5.48 7.33 -4.31
N VAL A 111 5.31 6.91 -5.56
CA VAL A 111 6.40 6.67 -6.51
C VAL A 111 6.17 7.59 -7.70
N TYR A 112 7.13 8.43 -8.02
CA TYR A 112 6.99 9.38 -9.12
C TYR A 112 8.33 9.64 -9.82
N SER A 113 8.24 10.11 -11.05
CA SER A 113 9.36 10.67 -11.80
C SER A 113 8.99 12.10 -12.18
N ASN A 114 9.98 12.98 -12.26
CA ASN A 114 9.74 14.36 -12.71
C ASN A 114 9.44 14.36 -14.22
N GLU A 115 8.21 14.05 -14.62
CA GLU A 115 7.70 14.21 -16.00
C GLU A 115 6.84 15.49 -16.15
N PHE A 116 7.30 16.64 -15.63
CA PHE A 116 6.70 17.93 -16.03
C PHE A 116 7.05 18.32 -17.48
N GLU A 117 7.88 17.56 -18.19
CA GLU A 117 8.13 17.73 -19.62
C GLU A 117 7.73 16.49 -20.43
N ARG A 118 6.45 16.38 -20.78
CA ARG A 118 5.95 15.45 -21.82
C ARG A 118 6.55 15.66 -23.22
N LYS A 119 7.62 16.45 -23.41
CA LYS A 119 8.29 16.69 -24.69
C LYS A 119 9.77 17.07 -24.56
N ALA A 120 10.64 16.14 -24.16
CA ALA A 120 12.04 16.22 -24.55
C ALA A 120 12.71 14.84 -24.40
N ARG A 121 13.60 14.51 -25.34
CA ARG A 121 14.40 13.29 -25.38
C ARG A 121 15.48 13.28 -24.28
N SER A 122 15.09 13.29 -23.02
CA SER A 122 15.98 13.12 -21.86
C SER A 122 15.39 12.06 -20.93
N SER A 123 15.81 10.82 -21.13
CA SER A 123 15.56 9.67 -20.25
C SER A 123 16.02 10.01 -18.84
N THR A 124 15.12 10.34 -17.92
CA THR A 124 15.48 10.41 -16.51
C THR A 124 15.47 8.98 -15.98
N ASP A 125 16.64 8.36 -15.91
CA ASP A 125 16.86 7.09 -15.20
C ASP A 125 16.77 7.30 -13.68
N VAL A 126 15.84 8.14 -13.20
CA VAL A 126 15.70 8.54 -11.81
C VAL A 126 14.24 8.49 -11.39
N THR A 127 13.98 7.80 -10.29
CA THR A 127 12.67 7.69 -9.65
C THR A 127 12.77 8.16 -8.21
N TYR A 128 11.77 8.91 -7.78
CA TYR A 128 11.62 9.38 -6.41
C TYR A 128 10.56 8.52 -5.71
N VAL A 129 10.89 8.06 -4.51
CA VAL A 129 10.01 7.25 -3.67
C VAL A 129 9.81 7.98 -2.35
N LYS A 130 8.59 8.42 -2.06
CA LYS A 130 8.22 8.94 -0.74
C LYS A 130 7.91 7.78 0.19
N ILE A 131 8.57 7.77 1.34
CA ILE A 131 8.39 6.75 2.36
C ILE A 131 8.08 7.37 3.71
N ILE A 132 7.40 6.59 4.55
CA ILE A 132 7.28 6.80 5.98
C ILE A 132 7.74 5.52 6.68
N ALA A 133 8.50 5.65 7.76
CA ALA A 133 8.99 4.53 8.55
C ALA A 133 8.25 4.45 9.89
N PHE A 134 8.05 3.22 10.37
CA PHE A 134 7.44 2.92 11.67
C PHE A 134 8.29 1.92 12.43
N ASP A 135 8.42 2.14 13.74
CA ASP A 135 9.12 1.22 14.63
C ASP A 135 8.30 -0.06 14.90
N GLU A 136 8.85 -0.96 15.72
CA GLU A 136 8.18 -2.21 16.11
C GLU A 136 6.90 -1.99 16.92
N ALA A 137 6.72 -0.81 17.52
CA ALA A 137 5.53 -0.40 18.25
C ALA A 137 4.48 0.31 17.36
N ASN A 138 4.69 0.32 16.03
CA ASN A 138 3.89 1.05 15.05
C ASN A 138 3.81 2.57 15.33
N GLN A 139 4.87 3.15 15.90
CA GLN A 139 5.02 4.60 16.01
C GLN A 139 5.82 5.14 14.84
N GLU A 140 5.40 6.28 14.31
CA GLU A 140 6.10 6.92 13.19
C GLU A 140 7.51 7.35 13.61
N VAL A 141 8.50 7.04 12.78
CA VAL A 141 9.88 7.43 12.98
C VAL A 141 10.14 8.78 12.30
N SER A 142 10.87 9.67 12.97
CA SER A 142 11.12 11.01 12.44
C SER A 142 11.94 10.97 11.14
N ALA A 143 11.66 11.91 10.22
CA ALA A 143 12.44 12.00 8.97
C ALA A 143 13.94 12.21 9.21
N GLU A 144 14.32 12.87 10.30
CA GLU A 144 15.72 13.10 10.65
C GLU A 144 16.42 11.82 11.10
N ASP A 145 15.73 10.97 11.87
CA ASP A 145 16.28 9.68 12.29
C ASP A 145 16.39 8.72 11.09
N VAL A 146 15.41 8.73 10.19
CA VAL A 146 15.47 7.98 8.92
C VAL A 146 16.61 8.44 8.03
N LYS A 147 16.86 9.74 7.89
CA LYS A 147 18.01 10.22 7.09
C LYS A 147 19.36 9.87 7.73
N ARG A 148 19.41 9.72 9.06
CA ARG A 148 20.65 9.36 9.79
C ARG A 148 20.99 7.88 9.72
N SER A 149 20.01 7.01 9.41
CA SER A 149 20.23 5.57 9.30
C SER A 149 20.60 5.09 7.89
N VAL A 150 20.55 5.97 6.88
CA VAL A 150 20.91 5.70 5.47
C VAL A 150 22.37 6.02 5.18
#